data_AF-A0A2A2PIT7-F1
#
_entry.id   AF-A0A2A2PIT7-F1
#
_cell.length_a   1.000
_cell.length_b   1.000
_cell.length_c   1.000
_cell.angle_alpha   90.00
_cell.angle_beta   90.00
_cell.angle_gamma   90.00
#
_symmetry.space_group_name_H-M   'P 1'
#
loop_
_entity.id
_entity.type
_entity.pdbx_description
1 polymer ?
#
loop_
_entity_poly.entity_id
_entity_poly.type
_entity_poly.pdbx_seq_one_letter_code
_entity_poly.pdbx_strand_id
1 'polypeptide(L)'
;MPIEKIEKEADLCALFIQEFNELPGWTCYPEAAGFDVLVVHEDGRQIGVEAKMQLNAKVADQILPCRGDELYGRAGPDYRLVIVSKITDASKGIVKMLEHLGVRVLVPRQSWTRQGNRMTFSLDHSLLEVSGHKPFYDWYMFDWNPPERCQVPVLVTNLPAGVPAPVRLTPWKESALKVLAQLRRQGFITAKQIASHGIGVTAWTQAPGSKPAWLAKGAVRGTWIETEHMPAFDKQHPDVYALAVETLAATAPAELELSQ
;
A
#
# COMPACT_ATOMS: atom_id res chain seq x y z
N MET A 1 -7.19 16.77 12.75
CA MET A 1 -7.62 17.00 14.14
C MET A 1 -6.66 16.21 15.03
N PRO A 2 -6.20 16.76 16.16
CA PRO A 2 -5.25 16.06 17.03
C PRO A 2 -5.89 14.78 17.58
N ILE A 3 -5.13 13.68 17.54
CA ILE A 3 -5.56 12.40 18.13
C ILE A 3 -5.20 12.45 19.63
N GLU A 4 -6.23 12.46 20.47
CA GLU A 4 -6.09 12.57 21.93
C GLU A 4 -5.93 11.20 22.60
N LYS A 5 -6.39 10.12 21.95
CA LYS A 5 -6.36 8.75 22.47
C LYS A 5 -6.27 7.74 21.34
N ILE A 6 -5.62 6.61 21.63
CA ILE A 6 -5.55 5.44 20.73
C ILE A 6 -6.50 4.36 21.25
N GLU A 7 -7.51 4.02 20.46
CA GLU A 7 -8.51 2.98 20.80
C GLU A 7 -8.44 1.77 19.86
N LYS A 8 -8.04 1.99 18.61
CA LYS A 8 -7.92 0.97 17.56
C LYS A 8 -6.66 1.16 16.71
N GLU A 9 -6.34 0.13 15.92
CA GLU A 9 -5.18 0.13 15.01
C GLU A 9 -5.25 1.29 14.00
N ALA A 10 -6.46 1.62 13.52
CA ALA A 10 -6.65 2.77 12.65
C ALA A 10 -6.27 4.12 13.28
N ASP A 11 -6.35 4.27 14.61
CA ASP A 11 -5.90 5.50 15.27
C ASP A 11 -4.37 5.57 15.33
N LEU A 12 -3.69 4.40 15.49
CA LEU A 12 -2.22 4.32 15.40
C LEU A 12 -1.75 4.73 14.02
N CYS A 13 -2.33 4.13 12.98
CA CYS A 13 -1.95 4.43 11.60
C CYS A 13 -2.27 5.87 11.23
N ALA A 14 -3.43 6.40 11.62
CA ALA A 14 -3.79 7.79 11.37
C ALA A 14 -2.82 8.77 12.04
N LEU A 15 -2.44 8.53 13.30
CA LEU A 15 -1.45 9.35 14.00
C LEU A 15 -0.08 9.26 13.30
N PHE A 16 0.35 8.05 12.96
CA PHE A 16 1.62 7.83 12.28
C PHE A 16 1.68 8.55 10.93
N ILE A 17 0.67 8.35 10.09
CA ILE A 17 0.56 8.98 8.76
C ILE A 17 0.53 10.51 8.90
N GLN A 18 -0.22 11.04 9.88
CA GLN A 18 -0.27 12.48 10.10
C GLN A 18 1.12 13.04 10.40
N GLU A 19 1.86 12.45 11.35
CA GLU A 19 3.20 12.94 11.69
C GLU A 19 4.20 12.73 10.56
N PHE A 20 4.11 11.63 9.82
CA PHE A 20 5.06 11.34 8.75
C PHE A 20 4.87 12.26 7.55
N ASN A 21 3.63 12.59 7.19
CA ASN A 21 3.32 13.52 6.11
C ASN A 21 3.69 14.98 6.46
N GLU A 22 3.96 15.30 7.74
CA GLU A 22 4.55 16.58 8.14
C GLU A 22 6.07 16.63 7.86
N LEU A 23 6.71 15.49 7.58
CA LEU A 23 8.14 15.39 7.32
C LEU A 23 8.42 15.61 5.82
N PRO A 24 9.40 16.46 5.47
CA PRO A 24 9.66 16.81 4.08
C PRO A 24 10.13 15.61 3.28
N GLY A 25 9.61 15.48 2.06
CA GLY A 25 10.03 14.46 1.09
C GLY A 25 9.48 13.06 1.33
N TRP A 26 8.63 12.85 2.34
CA TRP A 26 8.04 11.55 2.65
C TRP A 26 6.55 11.50 2.33
N THR A 27 6.10 10.36 1.80
CA THR A 27 4.70 10.10 1.50
C THR A 27 4.30 8.74 2.06
N CYS A 28 3.20 8.70 2.81
CA CYS A 28 2.61 7.45 3.29
C CYS A 28 1.61 6.86 2.28
N TYR A 29 1.73 5.56 2.04
CA TYR A 29 0.81 4.76 1.24
C TYR A 29 0.13 3.73 2.15
N PRO A 30 -1.13 3.98 2.57
CA PRO A 30 -1.93 3.02 3.33
C PRO A 30 -2.08 1.67 2.61
N GLU A 31 -1.97 0.57 3.34
CA GLU A 31 -2.25 -0.80 2.87
C GLU A 31 -1.47 -1.22 1.59
N ALA A 32 -0.23 -0.74 1.47
CA ALA A 32 0.61 -0.91 0.30
C ALA A 32 1.69 -1.98 0.53
N ALA A 33 2.03 -2.70 -0.54
CA ALA A 33 3.10 -3.70 -0.58
C ALA A 33 3.03 -4.82 0.50
N GLY A 34 1.85 -5.04 1.09
CA GLY A 34 1.65 -6.06 2.12
C GLY A 34 1.81 -5.54 3.55
N PHE A 35 2.16 -4.27 3.74
CA PHE A 35 2.27 -3.59 5.03
C PHE A 35 1.00 -2.77 5.32
N ASP A 36 0.75 -2.46 6.59
CA ASP A 36 -0.34 -1.54 6.98
C ASP A 36 -0.08 -0.12 6.45
N VAL A 37 1.19 0.31 6.41
CA VAL A 37 1.64 1.53 5.71
C VAL A 37 2.98 1.25 5.04
N LEU A 38 3.13 1.64 3.77
CA LEU A 38 4.42 1.78 3.12
C LEU A 38 4.77 3.28 3.06
N VAL A 39 5.88 3.68 3.65
CA VAL A 39 6.37 5.05 3.56
C VAL A 39 7.43 5.13 2.48
N VAL A 40 7.37 6.13 1.62
CA VAL A 40 8.31 6.33 0.50
C VAL A 40 8.87 7.73 0.56
N HIS A 41 10.19 7.86 0.44
CA HIS A 41 10.88 9.14 0.29
C HIS A 41 11.07 9.50 -1.18
N GLU A 42 11.24 10.78 -1.51
CA GLU A 42 11.49 11.29 -2.87
C GLU A 42 12.76 10.69 -3.53
N ASP A 43 13.76 10.28 -2.75
CA ASP A 43 14.96 9.57 -3.26
C ASP A 43 14.74 8.06 -3.47
N GLY A 44 13.53 7.58 -3.20
CA GLY A 44 13.11 6.19 -3.41
C GLY A 44 13.30 5.28 -2.21
N ARG A 45 13.84 5.74 -1.07
CA ARG A 45 13.91 4.93 0.17
C ARG A 45 12.51 4.56 0.67
N GLN A 46 12.38 3.38 1.22
CA GLN A 46 11.11 2.82 1.69
C GLN A 46 11.16 2.30 3.12
N ILE A 47 10.06 2.50 3.84
CA ILE A 47 9.83 1.94 5.18
C ILE A 47 8.53 1.15 5.17
N GLY A 48 8.62 -0.16 5.41
CA GLY A 48 7.44 -1.01 5.65
C GLY A 48 7.01 -0.93 7.11
N VAL A 49 5.74 -0.66 7.36
CA VAL A 49 5.19 -0.45 8.71
C VAL A 49 4.07 -1.43 9.00
N GLU A 50 4.20 -2.17 10.11
CA GLU A 50 3.13 -2.99 10.69
C GLU A 50 2.57 -2.32 11.95
N ALA A 51 1.25 -2.32 12.09
CA ALA A 51 0.52 -1.69 13.19
C ALA A 51 -0.23 -2.75 14.00
N LYS A 52 -0.08 -2.71 15.33
CA LYS A 52 -0.84 -3.59 16.21
C LYS A 52 -1.18 -2.93 17.53
N MET A 53 -2.37 -3.18 18.07
CA MET A 53 -2.66 -2.67 19.43
C MET A 53 -1.69 -3.22 20.48
N GLN A 54 -1.29 -4.49 20.38
CA GLN A 54 -0.31 -5.12 21.27
C GLN A 54 0.73 -5.89 20.48
N LEU A 55 1.99 -5.70 20.83
CA LEU A 55 3.09 -6.47 20.22
C LEU A 55 3.01 -7.93 20.64
N ASN A 56 3.03 -8.83 19.65
CA ASN A 56 3.03 -10.27 19.84
C ASN A 56 3.91 -10.95 18.78
N ALA A 57 4.12 -12.27 18.90
CA ALA A 57 4.95 -13.01 17.96
C ALA A 57 4.44 -13.00 16.52
N LYS A 58 3.13 -12.82 16.30
CA LYS A 58 2.57 -12.75 14.94
C LYS A 58 3.01 -11.47 14.23
N VAL A 59 3.10 -10.35 14.95
CA VAL A 59 3.64 -9.09 14.40
C VAL A 59 5.10 -9.27 13.99
N ALA A 60 5.90 -9.99 14.79
CA ALA A 60 7.29 -10.29 14.46
C ALA A 60 7.40 -11.16 13.19
N ASP A 61 6.54 -12.16 13.05
CA ASP A 61 6.44 -13.02 11.86
C ASP A 61 6.00 -12.23 10.60
N GLN A 62 5.14 -11.21 10.75
CA GLN A 62 4.71 -10.36 9.64
C GLN A 62 5.79 -9.37 9.21
N ILE A 63 6.45 -8.73 10.18
CA ILE A 63 7.41 -7.66 9.89
C ILE A 63 8.76 -8.19 9.43
N LEU A 64 9.17 -9.43 9.75
CA LEU A 64 10.45 -9.98 9.31
C LEU A 64 10.32 -10.65 7.93
N PRO A 65 11.38 -10.65 7.09
CA PRO A 65 11.36 -11.43 5.85
C PRO A 65 11.11 -12.92 6.13
N CYS A 66 10.39 -13.57 5.22
CA CYS A 66 10.20 -15.02 5.28
C CYS A 66 11.51 -15.74 4.91
N ARG A 67 11.68 -16.95 5.46
CA ARG A 67 12.82 -17.80 5.14
C ARG A 67 12.85 -18.07 3.63
N GLY A 68 13.93 -17.64 2.99
CA GLY A 68 14.14 -17.79 1.54
C GLY A 68 13.81 -16.54 0.71
N ASP A 69 13.21 -15.50 1.28
CA ASP A 69 13.00 -14.23 0.55
C ASP A 69 14.33 -13.65 0.03
N GLU A 70 15.42 -13.81 0.80
CA GLU A 70 16.79 -13.43 0.42
C GLU A 70 17.35 -14.25 -0.76
N LEU A 71 16.92 -15.51 -0.92
CA LEU A 71 17.43 -16.42 -1.96
C LEU A 71 16.76 -16.21 -3.32
N TYR A 72 15.52 -15.71 -3.32
CA TYR A 72 14.70 -15.59 -4.53
C TYR A 72 14.54 -14.15 -5.00
N GLY A 73 15.31 -13.22 -4.44
CA GLY A 73 15.35 -11.84 -4.91
C GLY A 73 14.03 -11.09 -4.67
N ARG A 74 13.31 -11.38 -3.59
CA ARG A 74 11.97 -10.81 -3.39
C ARG A 74 12.07 -9.31 -3.09
N ALA A 75 11.16 -8.55 -3.70
CA ALA A 75 11.04 -7.13 -3.42
C ALA A 75 10.70 -6.85 -1.94
N GLY A 76 11.27 -5.78 -1.38
CA GLY A 76 11.07 -5.38 0.02
C GLY A 76 11.35 -3.90 0.27
N PRO A 77 11.03 -3.37 1.46
CA PRO A 77 11.42 -2.03 1.84
C PRO A 77 12.87 -2.00 2.35
N ASP A 78 13.54 -0.84 2.28
CA ASP A 78 14.88 -0.65 2.84
C ASP A 78 14.87 -0.78 4.38
N TYR A 79 13.82 -0.25 5.03
CA TYR A 79 13.68 -0.28 6.49
C TYR A 79 12.35 -0.86 6.94
N ARG A 80 12.29 -1.34 8.18
CA ARG A 80 11.12 -2.01 8.75
C ARG A 80 10.78 -1.50 10.14
N LEU A 81 9.51 -1.15 10.33
CA LEU A 81 9.01 -0.48 11.54
C LEU A 81 7.75 -1.19 12.06
N VAL A 82 7.62 -1.25 13.37
CA VAL A 82 6.38 -1.67 14.04
C VAL A 82 5.85 -0.52 14.88
N ILE A 83 4.56 -0.22 14.78
CA ILE A 83 3.88 0.73 15.67
C ILE A 83 2.86 0.00 16.55
N VAL A 84 2.90 0.27 17.86
CA VAL A 84 1.96 -0.34 18.81
C VAL A 84 1.41 0.63 19.84
N SER A 85 0.25 0.33 20.41
CA SER A 85 -0.38 1.22 21.42
C SER A 85 0.34 1.20 22.76
N LYS A 86 0.98 0.08 23.13
CA LYS A 86 1.68 -0.11 24.40
C LYS A 86 2.62 -1.30 24.36
N ILE A 87 3.66 -1.23 25.20
CA ILE A 87 4.55 -2.35 25.52
C ILE A 87 4.23 -2.84 26.93
N THR A 88 3.92 -4.13 27.04
CA THR A 88 3.74 -4.85 28.31
C THR A 88 5.02 -5.61 28.66
N ASP A 89 5.15 -6.07 29.91
CA ASP A 89 6.29 -6.89 30.34
C ASP A 89 6.46 -8.16 29.48
N ALA A 90 5.36 -8.78 29.06
CA ALA A 90 5.38 -9.94 28.16
C ALA A 90 5.96 -9.62 26.77
N SER A 91 5.84 -8.37 26.30
CA SER A 91 6.32 -7.94 24.99
C SER A 91 7.70 -7.31 24.98
N LYS A 92 8.27 -6.95 26.15
CA LYS A 92 9.61 -6.33 26.25
C LYS A 92 10.71 -7.17 25.60
N GLY A 93 10.64 -8.49 25.76
CA GLY A 93 11.58 -9.41 25.11
C GLY A 93 11.49 -9.38 23.59
N ILE A 94 10.28 -9.24 23.04
CA ILE A 94 10.03 -9.14 21.60
C ILE A 94 10.56 -7.81 21.06
N VAL A 95 10.33 -6.69 21.77
CA VAL A 95 10.91 -5.38 21.40
C VAL A 95 12.43 -5.49 21.30
N LYS A 96 13.07 -5.98 22.35
CA LYS A 96 14.53 -6.15 22.37
C LYS A 96 15.01 -6.99 21.20
N MET A 97 14.35 -8.10 20.91
CA MET A 97 14.68 -8.97 19.77
C MET A 97 14.54 -8.24 18.43
N LEU A 98 13.41 -7.58 18.18
CA LEU A 98 13.16 -6.85 16.93
C LEU A 98 14.17 -5.74 16.71
N GLU A 99 14.50 -4.97 17.75
CA GLU A 99 15.50 -3.91 17.67
C GLU A 99 16.91 -4.46 17.39
N HIS A 100 17.26 -5.63 17.93
CA HIS A 100 18.53 -6.30 17.57
C HIS A 100 18.55 -6.84 16.13
N LEU A 101 17.37 -7.07 15.55
CA LEU A 101 17.20 -7.43 14.14
C LEU A 101 17.03 -6.20 13.23
N GLY A 102 17.24 -4.99 13.75
CA GLY A 102 17.15 -3.75 12.99
C GLY A 102 15.72 -3.30 12.66
N VAL A 103 14.71 -3.84 13.35
CA VAL A 103 13.32 -3.42 13.25
C VAL A 103 12.98 -2.53 14.45
N ARG A 104 12.61 -1.26 14.20
CA ARG A 104 12.25 -0.35 15.30
C ARG A 104 10.80 -0.56 15.72
N VAL A 105 10.55 -0.44 17.03
CA VAL A 105 9.21 -0.49 17.60
C VAL A 105 8.88 0.86 18.22
N LEU A 106 7.82 1.52 17.73
CA LEU A 106 7.36 2.81 18.26
C LEU A 106 6.08 2.64 19.06
N VAL A 107 5.97 3.46 20.10
CA VAL A 107 4.79 3.58 20.96
C VAL A 107 4.45 5.06 21.02
N PRO A 108 3.19 5.46 20.77
CA PRO A 108 2.83 6.85 20.86
C PRO A 108 2.85 7.26 22.34
N ARG A 109 3.37 8.46 22.61
CA ARG A 109 3.44 9.07 23.93
C ARG A 109 2.52 10.27 23.98
N GLN A 110 2.01 10.56 25.17
CA GLN A 110 1.28 11.79 25.42
C GLN A 110 2.27 12.94 25.55
N SER A 111 2.08 13.98 24.74
CA SER A 111 2.85 15.21 24.78
C SER A 111 1.93 16.37 25.12
N TRP A 112 2.40 17.26 26.00
CA TRP A 112 1.70 18.48 26.35
C TRP A 112 2.09 19.60 25.39
N THR A 113 1.11 20.26 24.79
CA THR A 113 1.29 21.43 23.93
C THR A 113 0.45 22.60 24.42
N ARG A 114 0.69 23.80 23.85
CA ARG A 114 -0.15 24.98 24.10
C ARG A 114 -1.63 24.77 23.77
N GLN A 115 -1.97 23.77 22.93
CA GLN A 115 -3.33 23.42 22.55
C GLN A 115 -3.93 22.27 23.37
N GLY A 116 -3.20 21.76 24.38
CA GLY A 116 -3.62 20.64 25.21
C GLY A 116 -2.78 19.38 25.00
N ASN A 117 -3.30 18.26 25.49
CA ASN A 117 -2.66 16.95 25.37
C ASN A 117 -2.87 16.38 23.97
N ARG A 118 -1.79 15.91 23.34
CA ARG A 118 -1.84 15.18 22.07
C ARG A 118 -1.02 13.90 22.16
N MET A 119 -1.42 12.88 21.42
CA MET A 119 -0.57 11.71 21.19
C MET A 119 0.46 12.02 20.11
N THR A 120 1.67 11.48 20.24
CA THR A 120 2.75 11.67 19.26
C THR A 120 3.72 10.50 19.25
N PHE A 121 4.28 10.16 18.08
CA PHE A 121 5.45 9.27 17.98
C PHE A 121 6.77 10.05 18.03
N SER A 122 6.71 11.36 17.76
CA SER A 122 7.86 12.27 17.70
C SER A 122 8.93 11.71 16.76
N LEU A 123 8.50 11.46 15.52
CA LEU A 123 9.28 10.78 14.50
C LEU A 123 10.61 11.48 14.20
N ASP A 124 10.62 12.80 14.25
CA ASP A 124 11.81 13.66 14.13
C ASP A 124 12.92 13.30 15.14
N HIS A 125 12.55 12.85 16.33
CA HIS A 125 13.49 12.43 17.37
C HIS A 125 13.65 10.91 17.43
N SER A 126 12.66 10.16 16.96
CA SER A 126 12.59 8.70 17.13
C SER A 126 13.23 7.93 15.97
N LEU A 127 13.31 8.53 14.77
CA LEU A 127 13.81 7.91 13.54
C LEU A 127 14.90 8.77 12.88
N LEU A 128 16.13 8.26 12.87
CA LEU A 128 17.27 8.95 12.25
C LEU A 128 17.13 9.01 10.73
N GLU A 129 16.57 7.94 10.17
CA GLU A 129 16.35 7.71 8.75
C GLU A 129 15.50 8.83 8.14
N VAL A 130 14.76 9.55 8.98
CA VAL A 130 13.85 10.65 8.61
C VAL A 130 14.39 12.02 9.00
N SER A 131 15.07 12.16 10.14
CA SER A 131 15.43 13.47 10.67
C SER A 131 16.84 13.95 10.30
N GLY A 132 17.72 13.06 9.82
CA GLY A 132 19.12 13.40 9.52
C GLY A 132 19.95 13.79 10.75
N HIS A 133 19.38 13.69 11.96
CA HIS A 133 20.07 13.92 13.22
C HIS A 133 20.72 12.63 13.69
N LYS A 134 21.99 12.67 14.12
CA LYS A 134 22.63 11.51 14.78
C LYS A 134 21.88 11.19 16.08
N PRO A 135 21.53 9.93 16.37
CA PRO A 135 20.79 9.62 17.57
C PRO A 135 21.77 9.69 18.75
N PHE A 136 21.25 9.84 19.96
CA PHE A 136 22.08 9.79 21.17
C PHE A 136 22.62 8.37 21.47
N TYR A 137 22.17 7.34 20.74
CA TYR A 137 22.55 5.92 20.88
C TYR A 137 22.47 5.16 19.54
N ASP A 138 23.05 3.95 19.46
CA ASP A 138 23.10 3.06 18.27
C ASP A 138 21.74 2.44 17.87
N TRP A 139 20.66 3.23 17.84
CA TRP A 139 19.30 2.77 17.54
C TRP A 139 18.95 2.95 16.05
N TYR A 140 19.77 2.37 15.18
CA TYR A 140 19.56 2.39 13.74
C TYR A 140 18.60 1.29 13.31
N MET A 141 17.74 1.60 12.34
CA MET A 141 17.10 0.56 11.54
C MET A 141 18.17 -0.09 10.67
N PHE A 142 18.10 -1.39 10.46
CA PHE A 142 18.98 -2.02 9.48
C PHE A 142 18.48 -1.64 8.09
N ASP A 143 19.41 -1.22 7.23
CA ASP A 143 19.19 -1.20 5.80
C ASP A 143 19.21 -2.64 5.32
N TRP A 144 18.02 -3.16 5.00
CA TRP A 144 17.85 -4.53 4.50
C TRP A 144 18.34 -4.70 3.06
N ASN A 145 18.66 -3.59 2.36
CA ASN A 145 19.17 -3.53 1.00
C ASN A 145 18.51 -4.56 0.07
N PRO A 146 17.18 -4.50 -0.10
CA PRO A 146 16.47 -5.48 -0.89
C PRO A 146 16.90 -5.37 -2.36
N PRO A 147 16.94 -6.50 -3.11
CA PRO A 147 17.38 -6.51 -4.51
C PRO A 147 16.44 -5.71 -5.42
N GLU A 148 15.17 -5.61 -5.03
CA GLU A 148 14.18 -4.73 -5.64
C GLU A 148 13.35 -4.08 -4.52
N ARG A 149 12.99 -2.81 -4.68
CA ARG A 149 12.11 -2.13 -3.74
C ARG A 149 10.65 -2.53 -3.95
N CYS A 150 9.82 -2.38 -2.92
CA CYS A 150 8.38 -2.64 -3.08
C CYS A 150 7.79 -1.74 -4.18
N GLN A 151 6.86 -2.32 -4.96
CA GLN A 151 6.09 -1.55 -5.92
C GLN A 151 5.20 -0.54 -5.19
N VAL A 152 5.34 0.74 -5.54
CA VAL A 152 4.56 1.84 -4.98
C VAL A 152 3.27 2.00 -5.79
N PRO A 153 2.09 2.07 -5.15
CA PRO A 153 0.83 2.34 -5.84
C PRO A 153 0.88 3.67 -6.60
N VAL A 154 0.19 3.74 -7.75
CA VAL A 154 0.18 4.96 -8.59
C VAL A 154 -0.47 6.15 -7.89
N LEU A 155 -1.43 5.90 -7.02
CA LEU A 155 -2.13 6.91 -6.24
C LEU A 155 -2.07 6.56 -4.76
N VAL A 156 -1.88 7.59 -3.93
CA VAL A 156 -2.13 7.49 -2.50
C VAL A 156 -3.63 7.35 -2.31
N THR A 157 -4.07 6.18 -1.85
CA THR A 157 -5.50 5.97 -1.55
C THR A 157 -5.87 6.65 -0.23
N ASN A 158 -7.01 7.33 -0.18
CA ASN A 158 -7.58 7.88 1.06
C ASN A 158 -8.19 6.80 1.98
N LEU A 159 -7.73 5.55 1.87
CA LEU A 159 -8.23 4.46 2.70
C LEU A 159 -7.72 4.65 4.15
N PRO A 160 -8.57 4.48 5.17
CA PRO A 160 -8.09 4.41 6.54
C PRO A 160 -7.20 3.17 6.70
N ALA A 161 -5.92 3.38 6.99
CA ALA A 161 -4.98 2.29 7.33
C ALA A 161 -5.40 1.59 8.64
N GLY A 162 -5.09 0.30 8.79
CA GLY A 162 -5.36 -0.43 10.05
C GLY A 162 -6.83 -0.79 10.29
N VAL A 163 -7.64 -0.81 9.23
CA VAL A 163 -9.01 -1.36 9.27
C VAL A 163 -8.97 -2.85 8.92
N PRO A 164 -9.71 -3.75 9.61
CA PRO A 164 -9.69 -5.17 9.29
C PRO A 164 -10.13 -5.45 7.84
N ALA A 165 -9.31 -6.21 7.10
CA ALA A 165 -9.55 -6.63 5.73
C ALA A 165 -9.95 -5.47 4.77
N PRO A 166 -9.12 -4.44 4.64
CA PRO A 166 -9.41 -3.33 3.73
C PRO A 166 -9.32 -3.81 2.29
N VAL A 167 -10.07 -3.17 1.40
CA VAL A 167 -10.02 -3.47 -0.04
C VAL A 167 -8.72 -2.90 -0.57
N ARG A 168 -7.65 -3.69 -0.53
CA ARG A 168 -6.29 -3.27 -0.93
C ARG A 168 -6.21 -2.98 -2.42
N LEU A 169 -5.56 -1.89 -2.81
CA LEU A 169 -5.21 -1.63 -4.20
C LEU A 169 -3.94 -2.42 -4.54
N THR A 170 -4.12 -3.60 -5.12
CA THR A 170 -2.99 -4.44 -5.56
C THR A 170 -2.56 -4.06 -6.99
N PRO A 171 -1.32 -4.37 -7.41
CA PRO A 171 -0.89 -4.18 -8.80
C PRO A 171 -1.85 -4.83 -9.81
N TRP A 172 -2.38 -6.01 -9.46
CA TRP A 172 -3.40 -6.69 -10.26
C TRP A 172 -4.68 -5.85 -10.38
N LYS A 173 -5.16 -5.23 -9.29
CA LYS A 173 -6.37 -4.38 -9.34
C LYS A 173 -6.15 -3.10 -10.13
N GLU A 174 -4.98 -2.47 -10.03
CA GLU A 174 -4.65 -1.31 -10.88
C GLU A 174 -4.71 -1.67 -12.36
N SER A 175 -4.07 -2.78 -12.76
CA SER A 175 -4.16 -3.29 -14.13
C SER A 175 -5.61 -3.65 -14.50
N ALA A 176 -6.40 -4.20 -13.56
CA ALA A 176 -7.79 -4.57 -13.83
C ALA A 176 -8.68 -3.35 -14.07
N LEU A 177 -8.44 -2.25 -13.37
CA LEU A 177 -9.14 -0.98 -13.59
C LEU A 177 -8.81 -0.38 -14.96
N LYS A 178 -7.55 -0.48 -15.41
CA LYS A 178 -7.15 -0.07 -16.78
C LYS A 178 -7.86 -0.89 -17.85
N VAL A 179 -7.94 -2.21 -17.66
CA VAL A 179 -8.70 -3.13 -18.53
C VAL A 179 -10.18 -2.74 -18.57
N LEU A 180 -10.79 -2.46 -17.41
CA LEU A 180 -12.19 -2.08 -17.29
C LEU A 180 -12.48 -0.73 -17.98
N ALA A 181 -11.62 0.26 -17.78
CA ALA A 181 -11.73 1.58 -18.42
C ALA A 181 -11.64 1.46 -19.95
N GLN A 182 -10.73 0.61 -20.45
CA GLN A 182 -10.60 0.33 -21.89
C GLN A 182 -11.81 -0.40 -22.45
N LEU A 183 -12.31 -1.42 -21.74
CA LEU A 183 -13.52 -2.17 -22.09
C LEU A 183 -14.73 -1.25 -22.25
N ARG A 184 -15.00 -0.42 -21.23
CA ARG A 184 -16.17 0.46 -21.20
C ARG A 184 -16.08 1.59 -22.22
N ARG A 185 -14.88 2.08 -22.52
CA ARG A 185 -14.66 3.11 -23.55
C ARG A 185 -14.99 2.61 -24.96
N GLN A 186 -14.56 1.39 -25.31
CA GLN A 186 -14.74 0.85 -26.67
C GLN A 186 -15.98 -0.07 -26.80
N GLY A 187 -16.63 -0.43 -25.68
CA GLY A 187 -17.78 -1.33 -25.62
C GLY A 187 -17.46 -2.82 -25.73
N PHE A 188 -16.18 -3.17 -25.94
CA PHE A 188 -15.67 -4.54 -25.99
C PHE A 188 -14.22 -4.59 -25.52
N ILE A 189 -13.58 -5.75 -25.43
CA ILE A 189 -12.13 -5.86 -25.24
C ILE A 189 -11.58 -7.11 -25.89
N THR A 190 -10.32 -7.10 -26.28
CA THR A 190 -9.64 -8.25 -26.89
C THR A 190 -8.68 -8.92 -25.90
N ALA A 191 -8.40 -10.21 -26.13
CA ALA A 191 -7.42 -10.95 -25.35
C ALA A 191 -6.03 -10.29 -25.36
N LYS A 192 -5.64 -9.69 -26.50
CA LYS A 192 -4.37 -8.96 -26.65
C LYS A 192 -4.31 -7.73 -25.76
N GLN A 193 -5.40 -6.97 -25.66
CA GLN A 193 -5.50 -5.78 -24.81
C GLN A 193 -5.47 -6.15 -23.33
N ILE A 194 -6.12 -7.23 -22.91
CA ILE A 194 -6.03 -7.72 -21.52
C ILE A 194 -4.58 -8.12 -21.19
N ALA A 195 -3.94 -8.89 -22.09
CA ALA A 195 -2.57 -9.35 -21.90
C ALA A 195 -1.55 -8.21 -21.87
N SER A 196 -1.76 -7.11 -22.61
CA SER A 196 -0.85 -5.94 -22.57
C SER A 196 -0.82 -5.23 -21.23
N HIS A 197 -1.81 -5.44 -20.36
CA HIS A 197 -1.81 -4.95 -18.97
C HIS A 197 -1.23 -5.97 -17.97
N GLY A 198 -0.64 -7.07 -18.45
CA GLY A 198 0.01 -8.10 -17.63
C GLY A 198 -0.96 -9.03 -16.90
N ILE A 199 -2.25 -9.03 -17.24
CA ILE A 199 -3.26 -9.90 -16.61
C ILE A 199 -3.60 -11.09 -17.50
N GLY A 200 -3.74 -12.27 -16.89
CA GLY A 200 -4.21 -13.48 -17.57
C GLY A 200 -5.67 -13.36 -18.03
N VAL A 201 -5.91 -13.59 -19.32
CA VAL A 201 -7.24 -13.54 -19.97
C VAL A 201 -8.24 -14.53 -19.34
N THR A 202 -7.74 -15.67 -18.87
CA THR A 202 -8.54 -16.70 -18.20
C THR A 202 -9.15 -16.21 -16.89
N ALA A 203 -8.49 -15.29 -16.17
CA ALA A 203 -9.04 -14.70 -14.96
C ALA A 203 -10.33 -13.90 -15.22
N TRP A 204 -10.54 -13.41 -16.45
CA TRP A 204 -11.72 -12.63 -16.81
C TRP A 204 -12.80 -13.47 -17.48
N THR A 205 -12.39 -14.46 -18.26
CA THR A 205 -13.28 -15.30 -19.07
C THR A 205 -13.68 -16.61 -18.39
N GLN A 206 -12.95 -17.03 -17.36
CA GLN A 206 -13.08 -18.31 -16.67
C GLN A 206 -12.67 -18.22 -15.18
N ALA A 207 -12.95 -17.07 -14.51
CA ALA A 207 -12.63 -16.90 -13.09
C ALA A 207 -13.18 -18.06 -12.23
N PRO A 208 -12.35 -18.69 -11.37
CA PRO A 208 -12.82 -19.72 -10.43
C PRO A 208 -13.95 -19.19 -9.55
N GLY A 209 -15.05 -19.95 -9.44
CA GLY A 209 -16.24 -19.56 -8.67
C GLY A 209 -17.17 -18.55 -9.37
N SER A 210 -16.81 -18.02 -10.54
CA SER A 210 -17.65 -17.10 -11.32
C SER A 210 -18.30 -17.86 -12.47
N LYS A 211 -19.45 -18.47 -12.19
CA LYS A 211 -20.39 -18.95 -13.22
C LYS A 211 -21.68 -18.16 -13.07
N PRO A 212 -22.02 -17.28 -14.04
CA PRO A 212 -21.30 -16.97 -15.29
C PRO A 212 -20.00 -16.17 -15.11
N ALA A 213 -19.16 -16.19 -16.14
CA ALA A 213 -17.88 -15.46 -16.18
C ALA A 213 -18.09 -13.94 -16.23
N TRP A 214 -17.05 -13.18 -15.84
CA TRP A 214 -17.09 -11.72 -15.85
C TRP A 214 -17.15 -11.11 -17.25
N LEU A 215 -16.57 -11.80 -18.24
CA LEU A 215 -16.64 -11.44 -19.65
C LEU A 215 -17.35 -12.52 -20.48
N ALA A 216 -18.24 -12.09 -21.37
CA ALA A 216 -18.89 -12.94 -22.37
C ALA A 216 -18.32 -12.67 -23.77
N LYS A 217 -18.46 -13.65 -24.68
CA LYS A 217 -18.05 -13.47 -26.08
C LYS A 217 -18.93 -12.41 -26.74
N GLY A 218 -18.30 -11.42 -27.38
CA GLY A 218 -19.00 -10.41 -28.16
C GLY A 218 -19.48 -10.94 -29.51
N ALA A 219 -20.17 -10.09 -30.26
CA ALA A 219 -20.70 -10.42 -31.59
C ALA A 219 -19.60 -10.77 -32.61
N VAL A 220 -18.42 -10.15 -32.47
CA VAL A 220 -17.25 -10.40 -33.33
C VAL A 220 -16.30 -11.38 -32.67
N ARG A 221 -15.83 -12.37 -33.43
CA ARG A 221 -14.84 -13.34 -32.94
C ARG A 221 -13.60 -12.62 -32.40
N GLY A 222 -13.21 -12.97 -31.16
CA GLY A 222 -12.05 -12.39 -30.49
C GLY A 222 -12.35 -11.13 -29.66
N THR A 223 -13.60 -10.67 -29.65
CA THR A 223 -14.07 -9.61 -28.77
C THR A 223 -14.82 -10.18 -27.57
N TRP A 224 -14.72 -9.48 -26.45
CA TRP A 224 -15.34 -9.80 -25.18
C TRP A 224 -16.11 -8.59 -24.66
N ILE A 225 -17.26 -8.82 -24.03
CA ILE A 225 -18.13 -7.77 -23.48
C ILE A 225 -18.37 -8.01 -21.98
N GLU A 226 -18.63 -6.91 -21.26
CA GLU A 226 -18.93 -6.92 -19.82
C GLU A 226 -20.23 -7.70 -19.54
N THR A 227 -20.26 -8.49 -18.46
CA THR A 227 -21.48 -9.18 -17.98
C THR A 227 -21.95 -8.58 -16.67
N GLU A 228 -23.16 -8.94 -16.24
CA GLU A 228 -23.72 -8.55 -14.94
C GLU A 228 -22.94 -9.11 -13.72
N HIS A 229 -22.02 -10.06 -13.94
CA HIS A 229 -21.22 -10.69 -12.89
C HIS A 229 -19.85 -10.03 -12.70
N MET A 230 -19.54 -8.97 -13.45
CA MET A 230 -18.33 -8.19 -13.28
C MET A 230 -18.29 -7.59 -11.86
N PRO A 231 -17.26 -7.87 -11.03
CA PRO A 231 -17.14 -7.23 -9.74
C PRO A 231 -17.01 -5.71 -9.90
N ALA A 232 -17.58 -4.97 -8.95
CA ALA A 232 -17.58 -3.51 -8.94
C ALA A 232 -16.22 -2.92 -8.53
N PHE A 233 -15.16 -3.23 -9.27
CA PHE A 233 -13.80 -2.73 -9.03
C PHE A 233 -13.73 -1.20 -9.09
N ASP A 234 -14.48 -0.60 -10.01
CA ASP A 234 -14.65 0.83 -10.17
C ASP A 234 -15.24 1.50 -8.92
N LYS A 235 -16.21 0.87 -8.28
CA LYS A 235 -16.80 1.38 -7.03
C LYS A 235 -15.90 1.18 -5.82
N GLN A 236 -15.04 0.16 -5.85
CA GLN A 236 -14.06 -0.08 -4.80
C GLN A 236 -12.92 0.94 -4.81
N HIS A 237 -12.52 1.41 -6.00
CA HIS A 237 -11.41 2.36 -6.18
C HIS A 237 -11.77 3.42 -7.25
N PRO A 238 -12.70 4.34 -6.94
CA PRO A 238 -13.22 5.30 -7.91
C PRO A 238 -12.15 6.26 -8.44
N ASP A 239 -11.24 6.71 -7.57
CA ASP A 239 -10.18 7.67 -7.95
C ASP A 239 -9.18 7.06 -8.94
N VAL A 240 -8.82 5.78 -8.71
CA VAL A 240 -7.91 5.04 -9.60
C VAL A 240 -8.58 4.74 -10.93
N TYR A 241 -9.88 4.43 -10.91
CA TYR A 241 -10.65 4.25 -12.14
C TYR A 241 -10.72 5.55 -12.95
N ALA A 242 -10.97 6.69 -12.30
CA ALA A 242 -11.00 8.00 -12.96
C ALA A 242 -9.65 8.32 -13.63
N LEU A 243 -8.53 8.13 -12.92
CA LEU A 243 -7.20 8.30 -13.49
C LEU A 243 -6.94 7.37 -14.69
N ALA A 244 -7.39 6.11 -14.61
CA ALA A 244 -7.26 5.17 -15.71
C ALA A 244 -8.03 5.61 -16.96
N VAL A 245 -9.24 6.16 -16.78
CA VAL A 245 -10.05 6.74 -17.86
C VAL A 245 -9.35 7.96 -18.48
N GLU A 246 -8.85 8.88 -17.66
CA GLU A 246 -8.12 10.07 -18.12
C GLU A 246 -6.85 9.70 -18.89
N THR A 247 -6.06 8.77 -18.36
CA THR A 247 -4.82 8.30 -19.00
C THR A 247 -5.11 7.67 -20.36
N LEU A 248 -6.17 6.86 -20.45
CA LEU A 248 -6.60 6.27 -21.72
C LEU A 248 -7.09 7.34 -22.70
N ALA A 249 -7.84 8.35 -22.24
CA ALA A 249 -8.29 9.46 -23.07
C ALA A 249 -7.11 10.27 -23.63
N ALA A 250 -6.10 10.56 -22.80
CA ALA A 250 -4.88 11.26 -23.21
C ALA A 250 -4.00 10.45 -24.19
N THR A 251 -4.03 9.12 -24.09
CA THR A 251 -3.25 8.22 -24.97
C THR A 251 -3.98 7.90 -26.28
N ALA A 252 -5.24 8.35 -26.44
CA ALA A 252 -5.92 8.26 -27.72
C ALA A 252 -5.15 9.11 -28.75
N PRO A 253 -4.70 8.56 -29.88
CA PRO A 253 -4.20 9.42 -30.94
C PRO A 253 -5.31 10.41 -31.30
N ALA A 254 -4.95 11.70 -31.40
CA ALA A 254 -5.78 12.69 -32.05
C ALA A 254 -6.31 12.06 -33.34
N GLU A 255 -7.62 11.95 -33.44
CA GLU A 255 -8.27 11.40 -34.63
C GLU A 255 -7.62 12.04 -35.85
N LEU A 256 -7.13 11.19 -36.75
CA LEU A 256 -6.77 11.58 -38.10
C LEU A 256 -7.96 12.36 -38.66
N GLU A 257 -7.87 13.69 -38.62
CA GLU A 257 -8.69 14.55 -39.46
C GLU A 257 -8.36 14.15 -40.89
N LEU A 258 -9.19 13.28 -41.45
CA LEU A 258 -9.31 13.11 -42.88
C LEU A 258 -9.91 14.41 -43.40
N SER A 259 -9.04 15.39 -43.63
CA SER A 259 -9.32 16.54 -44.47
C SER A 259 -9.76 16.03 -45.84
N GLN A 260 -10.98 16.42 -46.19
CA GLN A 260 -11.70 16.14 -47.43
C GLN A 260 -10.93 16.55 -48.70
#